data_AF-A0A963EC79-F1
#
_entry.id   AF-A0A963EC79-F1
#
_cell.length_a   1.000
_cell.length_b   1.000
_cell.length_c   1.000
_cell.angle_alpha   90.00
_cell.angle_beta   90.00
_cell.angle_gamma   90.00
#
_symmetry.space_group_name_H-M   'P 1'
#
loop_
_entity.id
_entity.type
_entity.pdbx_description
1 polymer ?
#
loop_
_entity_poly.entity_id
_entity_poly.type
_entity_poly.pdbx_seq_one_letter_code
_entity_poly.pdbx_strand_id
1 'polypeptide(L)'
;MTTSAADQQSPVAVTTAAAGELRYLPLISVPATTLSLGESRVSPRTPGFIVQLPVRVGDQIKQGELLAELDCTTNLSQQREAEAARESAAAQLNLAQRQIRRTKTLREERNISEETLNQRETDLETARAELNRAAA
;
A
#
# COMPACT_ATOMS: atom_id res chain seq x y z
N MET A 1 13.89 105.43 13.75
CA MET A 1 12.83 106.01 14.61
C MET A 1 11.58 105.98 13.76
N THR A 2 10.46 105.32 14.03
CA THR A 2 9.78 104.79 15.24
C THR A 2 8.54 104.06 14.66
N THR A 3 8.18 102.81 14.93
CA THR A 3 7.34 102.28 16.04
C THR A 3 6.30 101.30 15.44
N SER A 4 5.75 100.39 16.27
CA SER A 4 4.48 99.62 16.11
C SER A 4 4.51 98.38 15.21
N ALA A 5 3.90 97.24 15.57
CA ALA A 5 3.12 96.85 16.74
C ALA A 5 3.10 95.31 16.80
N ALA A 6 2.97 94.76 18.00
CA ALA A 6 2.70 93.36 18.24
C ALA A 6 1.30 92.99 17.75
N ASP A 7 1.19 91.87 17.03
CA ASP A 7 -0.07 91.21 16.68
C ASP A 7 0.21 89.70 16.75
N GLN A 8 0.14 89.07 17.92
CA GLN A 8 -1.06 88.39 18.45
C GLN A 8 -1.81 87.57 17.39
N GLN A 9 -1.08 86.75 16.62
CA GLN A 9 -1.68 85.63 15.90
C GLN A 9 -2.17 84.58 16.92
N SER A 10 -3.48 84.61 17.10
CA SER A 10 -4.32 83.79 17.98
C SER A 10 -3.90 82.31 18.09
N PRO A 11 -4.06 81.67 19.27
CA PRO A 11 -3.71 80.27 19.44
C PRO A 11 -4.52 79.41 18.47
N VAL A 12 -3.83 78.61 17.66
CA VAL A 12 -4.45 77.64 16.75
C VAL A 12 -5.26 76.66 17.59
N ALA A 13 -6.59 76.67 17.42
CA ALA A 13 -7.47 75.74 18.11
C ALA A 13 -7.16 74.31 17.64
N VAL A 14 -6.45 73.56 18.48
CA VAL A 14 -6.21 72.14 18.26
C VAL A 14 -7.39 71.36 18.84
N THR A 15 -8.22 70.81 17.96
CA THR A 15 -9.19 69.79 18.35
C THR A 15 -8.43 68.51 18.65
N THR A 16 -8.37 68.12 19.92
CA THR A 16 -7.90 66.81 20.34
C THR A 16 -9.06 65.82 20.23
N ALA A 17 -8.87 64.76 19.47
CA ALA A 17 -9.72 63.58 19.55
C ALA A 17 -9.15 62.67 20.64
N ALA A 18 -9.97 62.26 21.61
CA ALA A 18 -9.57 61.21 22.54
C ALA A 18 -9.26 59.96 21.71
N ALA A 19 -8.07 59.39 21.89
CA ALA A 19 -7.67 58.15 21.20
C ALA A 19 -8.55 57.00 21.73
N GLY A 20 -9.76 56.87 21.19
CA GLY A 20 -10.60 55.70 21.37
C GLY A 20 -9.83 54.51 20.84
N GLU A 21 -9.70 53.46 21.66
CA GLU A 21 -8.88 52.27 21.46
C GLU A 21 -8.68 51.95 19.98
N LEU A 22 -7.62 52.50 19.40
CA LEU A 22 -7.18 52.18 18.05
C LEU A 22 -6.63 50.77 18.17
N ARG A 23 -7.49 49.78 17.94
CA ARG A 23 -7.07 48.39 17.72
C ARG A 23 -6.26 48.35 16.44
N TYR A 24 -5.00 48.73 16.59
CA TYR A 24 -3.99 48.66 15.57
C TYR A 24 -3.62 47.19 15.40
N LEU A 25 -4.18 46.56 14.38
CA LEU A 25 -3.77 45.24 13.91
C LEU A 25 -2.79 45.46 12.76
N PRO A 26 -1.47 45.54 13.02
CA PRO A 26 -0.50 45.67 11.95
C PRO A 26 -0.58 44.43 11.07
N LEU A 27 -0.79 44.63 9.78
CA LEU A 27 -0.68 43.56 8.80
C LEU A 27 0.81 43.29 8.56
N ILE A 28 1.34 42.27 9.24
CA ILE A 28 2.75 41.88 9.12
C ILE A 28 2.87 40.94 7.93
N SER A 29 3.56 41.39 6.88
CA SER A 29 3.88 40.56 5.71
C SER A 29 5.26 39.94 5.89
N VAL A 30 5.31 38.61 6.06
CA VAL A 30 6.56 37.84 6.15
C VAL A 30 6.65 36.94 4.91
N PRO A 31 7.79 36.90 4.21
CA PRO A 31 7.96 35.95 3.11
C PRO A 31 7.88 34.52 3.68
N ALA A 32 6.97 33.73 3.12
CA ALA A 32 6.80 32.32 3.46
C ALA A 32 6.90 31.48 2.19
N THR A 33 7.56 30.33 2.29
CA THR A 33 7.65 29.36 1.20
C THR A 33 6.57 28.29 1.40
N THR A 34 5.80 28.02 0.36
CA THR A 34 4.83 26.92 0.38
C THR A 34 5.57 25.60 0.15
N LEU A 35 5.48 24.68 1.11
CA LEU A 35 5.93 23.31 0.97
C LEU A 35 4.72 22.41 0.70
N SER A 36 4.85 21.48 -0.25
CA SER A 36 3.83 20.44 -0.44
C SER A 36 3.73 19.60 0.84
N LEU A 37 2.51 19.40 1.33
CA LEU A 37 2.25 18.62 2.54
C LEU A 37 2.60 17.12 2.39
N GLY A 38 2.77 16.65 1.15
CA GLY A 38 3.23 15.29 0.87
C GLY A 38 3.85 15.17 -0.52
N GLU A 39 5.00 14.51 -0.58
CA GLU A 39 5.57 13.96 -1.81
C GLU A 39 5.40 12.44 -1.76
N SER A 40 4.82 11.85 -2.80
CA SER A 40 4.68 10.39 -2.91
C SER A 40 5.37 9.91 -4.17
N ARG A 41 6.47 9.17 -3.99
CA ARG A 41 7.18 8.52 -5.10
C ARG A 41 6.51 7.18 -5.40
N VAL A 42 5.88 7.09 -6.57
CA VAL A 42 5.26 5.84 -7.04
C VAL A 42 6.29 5.02 -7.79
N SER A 43 6.57 3.82 -7.29
CA SER A 43 7.46 2.85 -7.93
C SER A 43 6.72 1.53 -8.16
N PRO A 44 6.98 0.83 -9.28
CA PRO A 44 6.38 -0.47 -9.53
C PRO A 44 6.87 -1.50 -8.50
N ARG A 45 5.97 -2.38 -8.05
CA ARG A 45 6.29 -3.45 -7.08
C ARG A 45 7.07 -4.61 -7.72
N THR A 46 6.87 -4.83 -9.01
CA THR A 46 7.47 -5.93 -9.77
C THR A 46 8.10 -5.36 -11.04
N PRO A 47 9.31 -5.81 -11.45
CA PRO A 47 9.88 -5.40 -12.73
C PRO A 47 9.02 -5.91 -13.89
N GLY A 48 8.83 -5.06 -14.91
CA GLY A 48 8.04 -5.39 -16.08
C GLY A 48 8.05 -4.27 -17.11
N PHE A 49 7.51 -4.55 -18.29
CA PHE A 49 7.34 -3.55 -19.34
C PHE A 49 6.01 -2.83 -19.18
N ILE A 50 5.99 -1.52 -19.45
CA ILE A 50 4.74 -0.73 -19.45
C ILE A 50 3.98 -1.03 -20.74
N VAL A 51 2.77 -1.57 -20.60
CA VAL A 51 1.84 -1.84 -21.72
C VAL A 51 1.01 -0.60 -22.03
N GLN A 52 0.54 0.10 -20.99
CA GLN A 52 -0.28 1.29 -21.15
C GLN A 52 -0.01 2.31 -20.04
N LEU A 53 0.02 3.59 -20.42
CA LEU A 53 0.11 4.72 -19.50
C LEU A 53 -1.07 5.68 -19.77
N PRO A 54 -2.23 5.49 -19.14
CA PRO A 54 -3.43 6.28 -19.41
C PRO A 54 -3.38 7.71 -18.85
N VAL A 55 -2.48 7.98 -17.90
CA VAL A 55 -2.37 9.29 -17.21
C VAL A 55 -1.33 10.19 -17.85
N ARG A 56 -1.55 11.51 -17.78
CA ARG A 56 -0.60 12.52 -18.26
C ARG A 56 0.04 13.29 -17.12
N VAL A 57 1.20 13.88 -17.41
CA VAL A 57 1.91 14.73 -16.45
C VAL A 57 1.05 15.95 -16.13
N GLY A 58 0.71 16.13 -14.86
CA GLY A 58 -0.13 17.23 -14.36
C GLY A 58 -1.58 16.85 -14.05
N ASP A 59 -2.01 15.61 -14.35
CA ASP A 59 -3.36 15.15 -14.03
C ASP A 59 -3.53 14.95 -12.51
N GLN A 60 -4.71 15.31 -12.00
CA GLN A 60 -5.10 15.04 -10.61
C GLN A 60 -5.64 13.62 -10.49
N ILE A 61 -4.89 12.76 -9.80
CA ILE A 61 -5.22 11.34 -9.61
C ILE A 61 -5.71 11.06 -8.19
N LYS A 62 -6.61 10.09 -8.04
CA LYS A 62 -7.08 9.61 -6.72
C LYS A 62 -6.37 8.33 -6.29
N GLN A 63 -6.41 8.03 -5.00
CA GLN A 63 -5.87 6.76 -4.49
C GLN A 63 -6.61 5.57 -5.12
N GLY A 64 -5.86 4.62 -5.67
CA GLY A 64 -6.39 3.42 -6.32
C GLY A 64 -6.63 3.56 -7.83
N GLU A 65 -6.37 4.73 -8.41
CA GLU A 65 -6.47 4.94 -9.86
C GLU A 65 -5.32 4.27 -10.62
N LEU A 66 -5.62 3.72 -11.80
CA LEU A 66 -4.64 3.05 -12.64
C LEU A 66 -3.68 4.08 -13.26
N LEU A 67 -2.42 4.05 -12.85
CA LEU A 67 -1.39 4.93 -13.38
C LEU A 67 -0.66 4.31 -14.58
N ALA A 68 -0.33 3.03 -14.48
CA ALA A 68 0.36 2.28 -15.54
C ALA A 68 -0.06 0.82 -15.48
N GLU A 69 -0.29 0.23 -16.65
CA GLU A 69 -0.46 -1.21 -16.80
C GLU A 69 0.89 -1.84 -17.17
N LEU A 70 1.29 -2.86 -16.42
CA LEU A 70 2.53 -3.60 -16.65
C LEU A 70 2.23 -4.96 -17.27
N ASP A 71 3.10 -5.43 -18.16
CA ASP A 71 3.02 -6.76 -18.72
C ASP A 71 3.28 -7.80 -17.61
N CYS A 72 2.23 -8.53 -17.26
CA CYS A 72 2.25 -9.54 -16.21
C CYS A 72 2.31 -10.97 -16.73
N THR A 73 2.62 -11.20 -18.02
CA THR A 73 2.62 -12.54 -18.64
C THR A 73 3.51 -13.56 -17.91
N THR A 74 4.71 -13.16 -17.49
CA THR A 74 5.61 -14.02 -16.70
C THR A 74 5.05 -14.35 -15.33
N ASN A 75 4.49 -13.36 -14.62
CA ASN A 75 3.88 -13.57 -13.30
C ASN A 75 2.65 -14.49 -13.39
N LEU A 76 1.84 -14.32 -14.44
CA LEU A 76 0.68 -15.17 -14.69
C LEU A 76 1.10 -16.62 -14.99
N SER A 77 2.21 -16.80 -15.72
CA SER A 77 2.75 -18.13 -16.02
C SER A 77 3.27 -18.82 -14.75
N GLN A 78 4.00 -18.09 -13.90
CA GLN A 78 4.45 -18.60 -12.60
C GLN A 78 3.28 -18.95 -11.68
N GLN A 79 2.22 -18.13 -11.67
CA GLN A 79 1.01 -18.42 -10.91
C GLN A 79 0.36 -19.74 -11.38
N ARG A 80 0.22 -19.93 -12.70
CA ARG A 80 -0.33 -21.17 -13.27
C ARG A 80 0.52 -22.39 -12.95
N GLU A 81 1.85 -22.24 -12.98
CA GLU A 81 2.78 -23.32 -12.62
C GLU A 81 2.64 -23.72 -11.14
N ALA A 82 2.58 -22.74 -10.24
CA ALA A 82 2.35 -22.98 -8.82
C ALA A 82 0.99 -23.65 -8.56
N GLU A 83 -0.06 -23.23 -9.26
CA GLU A 83 -1.39 -23.84 -9.15
C GLU A 83 -1.42 -25.29 -9.66
N ALA A 84 -0.74 -25.58 -10.78
CA ALA A 84 -0.58 -26.93 -11.28
C ALA A 84 0.24 -27.83 -10.32
N ALA A 85 1.29 -27.29 -9.71
CA ALA A 85 2.07 -28.00 -8.70
C ALA A 85 1.23 -28.37 -7.47
N ARG A 86 0.40 -27.43 -7.00
CA ARG A 86 -0.57 -27.67 -5.91
C ARG A 86 -1.59 -28.74 -6.28
N GLU A 87 -2.15 -28.70 -7.49
CA GLU A 87 -3.13 -29.71 -7.94
C GLU A 87 -2.50 -31.11 -8.03
N SER A 88 -1.27 -31.20 -8.56
CA SER A 88 -0.50 -32.45 -8.59
C SER A 88 -0.26 -33.02 -7.19
N ALA A 89 0.19 -32.19 -6.24
CA ALA A 89 0.40 -32.61 -4.86
C ALA A 89 -0.91 -33.03 -4.16
N ALA A 90 -2.03 -32.36 -4.47
CA ALA A 90 -3.35 -32.72 -3.94
C ALA A 90 -3.81 -34.09 -4.48
N ALA A 91 -3.55 -34.37 -5.76
CA ALA A 91 -3.83 -35.67 -6.37
C ALA A 91 -2.99 -36.80 -5.73
N GLN A 92 -1.72 -36.54 -5.45
CA GLN A 92 -0.82 -37.48 -4.77
C GLN A 92 -1.30 -37.77 -3.34
N LEU A 93 -1.70 -36.75 -2.59
CA LEU A 93 -2.30 -36.93 -1.25
C LEU A 93 -3.56 -37.79 -1.33
N ASN A 94 -4.45 -37.53 -2.29
CA ASN A 94 -5.67 -38.33 -2.45
C ASN A 94 -5.36 -39.80 -2.78
N LEU A 95 -4.36 -40.04 -3.62
CA LEU A 95 -3.88 -41.39 -3.92
C LEU A 95 -3.36 -42.10 -2.66
N ALA A 96 -2.47 -41.45 -1.89
CA ALA A 96 -1.94 -42.00 -0.65
C ALA A 96 -3.05 -42.30 0.37
N GLN A 97 -4.05 -41.41 0.48
CA GLN A 97 -5.25 -41.61 1.31
C GLN A 97 -6.10 -42.82 0.88
N ARG A 98 -6.25 -43.06 -0.43
CA ARG A 98 -6.95 -44.27 -0.91
C ARG A 98 -6.13 -45.52 -0.61
N GLN A 99 -4.81 -45.44 -0.79
CA GLN A 99 -3.91 -46.55 -0.57
C GLN A 99 -3.88 -46.98 0.90
N ILE A 100 -3.79 -46.03 1.84
CA ILE A 100 -3.81 -46.34 3.28
C ILE A 100 -5.15 -46.96 3.69
N ARG A 101 -6.28 -46.45 3.19
CA ARG A 101 -7.61 -47.02 3.50
C ARG A 101 -7.70 -48.47 3.07
N ARG A 102 -7.28 -48.77 1.83
CA ARG A 102 -7.24 -50.15 1.31
C ARG A 102 -6.29 -51.04 2.12
N THR A 103 -5.13 -50.51 2.49
CA THR A 103 -4.11 -51.22 3.27
C THR A 103 -4.62 -51.57 4.68
N LYS A 104 -5.38 -50.66 5.31
CA LYS A 104 -6.04 -50.91 6.60
C LYS A 104 -7.08 -52.03 6.51
N THR A 105 -7.95 -52.01 5.50
CA THR A 105 -8.92 -53.11 5.27
C THR A 105 -8.22 -54.45 5.03
N LEU A 106 -7.18 -54.49 4.20
CA LEU A 106 -6.43 -55.74 3.96
C LEU A 106 -5.68 -56.23 5.21
N ARG A 107 -5.31 -55.33 6.13
CA ARG A 107 -4.69 -55.72 7.41
C ARG A 107 -5.70 -56.36 8.36
N GLU A 108 -6.92 -55.84 8.42
CA GLU A 108 -8.02 -56.45 9.18
C GLU A 108 -8.29 -57.89 8.70
N GLU A 109 -8.19 -58.13 7.40
CA GLU A 109 -8.27 -59.45 6.77
C GLU A 109 -6.98 -60.29 6.93
N ARG A 110 -5.96 -59.81 7.66
CA ARG A 110 -4.63 -60.42 7.87
C ARG A 110 -3.83 -60.69 6.59
N ASN A 111 -4.15 -59.99 5.50
CA ASN A 111 -3.53 -60.19 4.18
C ASN A 111 -2.22 -59.40 3.98
N ILE A 112 -1.79 -58.57 4.94
CA ILE A 112 -0.56 -57.75 4.84
C ILE A 112 0.25 -57.72 6.15
N SER A 113 1.54 -57.35 6.03
CA SER A 113 2.45 -57.09 7.15
C SER A 113 2.29 -55.69 7.75
N GLU A 114 2.69 -55.53 9.02
CA GLU A 114 2.74 -54.25 9.74
C GLU A 114 3.70 -53.25 9.08
N GLU A 115 4.83 -53.73 8.57
CA GLU A 115 5.80 -52.93 7.82
C GLU A 115 5.13 -52.24 6.61
N THR A 116 4.27 -52.96 5.88
CA THR A 116 3.56 -52.38 4.73
C THR A 116 2.61 -51.26 5.16
N LEU A 117 1.96 -51.41 6.32
CA LEU A 117 1.09 -50.37 6.86
C LEU A 117 1.89 -49.12 7.24
N ASN A 118 2.99 -49.29 7.97
CA ASN A 118 3.88 -48.19 8.37
C ASN A 118 4.46 -47.44 7.16
N GLN A 119 4.85 -48.17 6.11
CA GLN A 119 5.29 -47.58 4.85
C GLN A 119 4.19 -46.68 4.24
N ARG A 120 2.94 -47.16 4.20
CA ARG A 120 1.81 -46.37 3.66
C ARG A 120 1.42 -45.18 4.53
N GLU A 121 1.61 -45.25 5.84
CA GLU A 121 1.40 -44.10 6.74
C GLU A 121 2.47 -43.03 6.49
N THR A 122 3.71 -43.45 6.29
CA THR A 122 4.82 -42.56 5.93
C THR A 122 4.60 -41.90 4.55
N ASP A 123 4.12 -42.66 3.57
CA ASP A 123 3.76 -42.14 2.23
C ASP A 123 2.68 -41.06 2.32
N LEU A 124 1.67 -41.25 3.18
CA LEU A 124 0.60 -40.29 3.40
C LEU A 124 1.10 -38.99 4.04
N GLU A 125 1.93 -39.10 5.08
CA GLU A 125 2.53 -37.92 5.72
C GLU A 125 3.44 -37.16 4.75
N THR A 126 4.22 -37.87 3.94
CA THR A 126 5.07 -37.27 2.90
C THR A 126 4.22 -36.53 1.86
N ALA A 127 3.15 -37.16 1.35
CA ALA A 127 2.25 -36.51 0.39
C ALA A 127 1.53 -35.29 0.99
N ARG A 128 1.24 -35.31 2.30
CA ARG A 128 0.65 -34.18 3.02
C ARG A 128 1.65 -33.04 3.16
N ALA A 129 2.89 -33.34 3.50
CA ALA A 129 3.97 -32.37 3.56
C ALA A 129 4.23 -31.74 2.19
N GLU A 130 4.16 -32.53 1.12
CA GLU A 130 4.31 -32.03 -0.26
C GLU A 130 3.21 -31.04 -0.64
N LEU A 131 1.95 -31.36 -0.32
CA LEU A 131 0.83 -30.44 -0.56
C LEU A 131 0.99 -29.14 0.23
N ASN A 132 1.43 -29.22 1.49
CA ASN A 132 1.68 -28.02 2.30
C ASN A 132 2.81 -27.17 1.71
N ARG A 133 3.86 -27.80 1.17
CA ARG A 133 4.96 -27.08 0.50
C ARG A 133 4.49 -26.38 -0.78
N ALA A 134 3.64 -27.05 -1.57
CA ALA A 134 3.10 -26.51 -2.81
C ALA A 134 1.99 -25.45 -2.59
N ALA A 135 1.42 -25.38 -1.38
CA ALA A 135 0.41 -24.41 -1.00
C ALA A 135 0.96 -23.19 -0.23
N ALA A 136 2.25 -23.21 0.15
CA ALA A 136 2.95 -22.13 0.84
C ALA A 136 3.49 -21.11 -0.17
#